data_AF-A0A937HIF0-F1
#
_entry.id   AF-A0A937HIF0-F1
#
_cell.length_a   1.000
_cell.length_b   1.000
_cell.length_c   1.000
_cell.angle_alpha   90.00
_cell.angle_beta   90.00
_cell.angle_gamma   90.00
#
_symmetry.space_group_name_H-M   'P 1'
#
loop_
_entity.id
_entity.type
_entity.pdbx_description
1 polymer ?
#
loop_
_entity_poly.entity_id
_entity_poly.type
_entity_poly.pdbx_seq_one_letter_code
_entity_poly.pdbx_strand_id
1 'polypeptide(L)'
;DAEHIDQQIADLKQESQAAKQHLHALEQLRSELIEQGDARLKLLMESHPELDRQIIRQWIRQAQKEANLQQTPKASRALYKYLRDTLTLN
;
A
#
# COMPACT_ATOMS: atom_id res chain seq x y z
N ASP A 1 -32.82 -17.15 -18.74
CA ASP A 1 -31.41 -16.77 -18.97
C ASP A 1 -31.08 -15.31 -18.60
N ALA A 2 -31.67 -14.78 -17.52
CA ALA A 2 -31.28 -13.49 -16.92
C ALA A 2 -30.46 -13.69 -15.64
N GLU A 3 -30.79 -14.73 -14.85
CA GLU A 3 -30.12 -15.06 -13.59
C GLU A 3 -28.61 -15.30 -13.74
N HIS A 4 -28.18 -15.89 -14.87
CA HIS A 4 -26.76 -16.18 -15.13
C HIS A 4 -25.95 -14.91 -15.43
N ILE A 5 -26.58 -13.88 -16.00
CA ILE A 5 -25.96 -12.57 -16.26
C ILE A 5 -25.85 -11.79 -14.95
N ASP A 6 -26.88 -11.86 -14.11
CA ASP A 6 -26.90 -11.19 -12.80
C ASP A 6 -25.83 -11.74 -11.85
N GLN A 7 -25.61 -13.05 -11.84
CA GLN A 7 -24.52 -13.68 -11.08
C GLN A 7 -23.14 -13.24 -11.58
N GLN A 8 -22.91 -13.25 -12.90
CA GLN A 8 -21.65 -12.78 -13.49
C GLN A 8 -21.37 -11.29 -13.17
N ILE A 9 -22.40 -10.44 -13.19
CA ILE A 9 -22.27 -9.03 -12.81
C ILE A 9 -21.97 -8.88 -11.31
N ALA A 10 -22.56 -9.72 -10.46
CA ALA A 10 -22.32 -9.71 -9.02
C ALA A 10 -20.86 -10.10 -8.70
N ASP A 11 -20.35 -11.15 -9.33
CA ASP A 11 -18.97 -11.60 -9.17
C ASP A 11 -17.97 -10.52 -9.59
N LEU A 12 -18.18 -9.89 -10.77
CA LEU A 12 -17.35 -8.78 -11.24
C LEU A 12 -17.38 -7.56 -10.31
N LYS A 13 -18.54 -7.25 -9.73
CA LYS A 13 -18.68 -6.16 -8.75
C LYS A 13 -17.92 -6.49 -7.46
N GLN A 14 -17.98 -7.74 -7.00
CA GLN A 14 -17.30 -8.19 -5.79
C GLN A 14 -15.78 -8.15 -5.97
N GLU A 15 -15.26 -8.61 -7.11
CA GLU A 15 -13.85 -8.49 -7.48
C GLU A 15 -13.39 -7.03 -7.52
N SER A 16 -14.21 -6.15 -8.12
CA SER A 16 -13.92 -4.71 -8.17
C SER A 16 -13.89 -4.07 -6.77
N GLN A 17 -14.77 -4.49 -5.86
CA GLN A 17 -14.77 -3.98 -4.49
C GLN A 17 -13.55 -4.48 -3.69
N ALA A 18 -13.21 -5.75 -3.79
CA ALA A 18 -12.01 -6.30 -3.14
C ALA A 18 -10.73 -5.60 -3.63
N ALA A 19 -10.60 -5.38 -4.94
CA ALA A 19 -9.47 -4.64 -5.50
C ALA A 19 -9.38 -3.21 -4.97
N LYS A 20 -10.51 -2.49 -4.86
CA LYS A 20 -10.54 -1.14 -4.27
C LYS A 20 -10.13 -1.13 -2.81
N GLN A 21 -10.65 -2.08 -2.02
CA GLN A 21 -10.31 -2.21 -0.61
C GLN A 21 -8.82 -2.46 -0.41
N HIS A 22 -8.21 -3.32 -1.24
CA HIS A 22 -6.78 -3.57 -1.22
C HIS A 22 -5.95 -2.31 -1.50
N LEU A 23 -6.30 -1.56 -2.54
CA LEU A 23 -5.62 -0.29 -2.86
C LEU A 23 -5.72 0.71 -1.70
N HIS A 24 -6.90 0.84 -1.09
CA HIS A 24 -7.08 1.69 0.07
C HIS A 24 -6.27 1.23 1.28
N ALA A 25 -6.17 -0.08 1.53
CA ALA A 25 -5.35 -0.63 2.60
C ALA A 25 -3.86 -0.31 2.40
N LEU A 26 -3.36 -0.39 1.15
CA LEU A 26 -1.99 0.01 0.80
C LEU A 26 -1.74 1.51 1.01
N GLU A 27 -2.71 2.36 0.66
CA GLU A 27 -2.62 3.80 0.90
C GLU A 27 -2.59 4.15 2.38
N GLN A 28 -3.38 3.46 3.19
CA GLN A 28 -3.38 3.60 4.66
C GLN A 28 -2.04 3.15 5.24
N LEU A 29 -1.57 1.95 4.87
CA LEU A 29 -0.28 1.43 5.32
C LEU A 29 0.87 2.39 4.99
N ARG A 30 0.91 2.93 3.77
CA ARG A 30 1.91 3.96 3.39
C ARG A 30 1.85 5.16 4.32
N SER A 31 0.65 5.68 4.60
CA SER A 31 0.45 6.86 5.45
C SER A 31 0.94 6.58 6.87
N GLU A 32 0.57 5.44 7.45
CA GLU A 32 1.03 5.01 8.77
C GLU A 32 2.54 4.83 8.84
N LEU A 33 3.18 4.28 7.80
CA LEU A 33 4.63 4.13 7.73
C LEU A 33 5.36 5.48 7.72
N ILE A 34 4.82 6.48 7.01
CA ILE A 34 5.39 7.82 6.97
C ILE A 34 5.17 8.54 8.31
N GLU A 35 4.01 8.37 8.94
CA GLU A 35 3.66 9.04 10.20
C GLU A 35 4.40 8.43 11.40
N GLN A 36 4.36 7.11 11.55
CA GLN A 36 4.86 6.39 12.72
C GLN A 36 6.31 5.90 12.55
N GLY A 37 6.84 5.95 11.32
CA GLY A 37 8.23 5.62 11.02
C GLY A 37 8.63 4.19 11.40
N ASP A 38 9.72 4.09 12.16
CA ASP A 38 10.33 2.81 12.52
C ASP A 38 9.42 1.90 13.36
N ALA A 39 8.50 2.47 14.15
CA ALA A 39 7.56 1.71 14.94
C ALA A 39 6.62 0.90 14.04
N ARG A 40 6.00 1.56 13.04
CA ARG A 40 5.14 0.87 12.08
C ARG A 40 5.91 -0.04 11.15
N LEU A 41 7.13 0.35 10.74
CA LEU A 41 8.01 -0.51 9.94
C LEU A 41 8.30 -1.82 10.67
N LYS A 42 8.60 -1.79 11.97
CA LYS A 42 8.83 -3.01 12.75
C LYS A 42 7.64 -3.97 12.66
N LEU A 43 6.42 -3.47 12.87
CA LEU A 43 5.20 -4.27 12.77
C LEU A 43 5.00 -4.84 11.36
N LEU A 44 5.30 -4.06 10.32
CA LEU A 44 5.24 -4.55 8.95
C LEU A 44 6.21 -5.72 8.72
N MET A 45 7.43 -5.65 9.25
CA MET A 45 8.43 -6.72 9.12
C MET A 45 8.07 -7.99 9.90
N GLU A 46 7.23 -7.88 10.93
CA GLU A 46 6.72 -9.06 11.66
C GLU A 46 5.73 -9.86 10.80
N SER A 47 4.92 -9.17 9.99
CA SER A 47 3.97 -9.82 9.06
C SER A 47 4.60 -10.17 7.70
N HIS A 48 5.58 -9.40 7.26
CA HIS A 48 6.21 -9.51 5.94
C HIS A 48 7.74 -9.44 6.04
N PRO A 49 8.39 -10.47 6.60
CA PRO A 49 9.85 -10.50 6.77
C PRO A 49 10.64 -10.54 5.46
N GLU A 50 9.99 -10.86 4.34
CA GLU A 50 10.56 -10.90 2.99
C GLU A 50 10.81 -9.51 2.39
N LEU A 51 10.19 -8.46 2.92
CA LEU A 51 10.34 -7.10 2.41
C LEU A 51 11.72 -6.51 2.74
N ASP A 52 12.20 -5.64 1.87
CA ASP A 52 13.46 -4.93 2.09
C ASP A 52 13.25 -3.77 3.06
N ARG A 53 13.55 -4.05 4.34
CA ARG A 53 13.48 -3.09 5.44
C ARG A 53 14.29 -1.82 5.18
N GLN A 54 15.46 -1.92 4.57
CA GLN A 54 16.36 -0.78 4.38
C GLN A 54 15.80 0.16 3.31
N ILE A 55 15.31 -0.40 2.22
CA ILE A 55 14.62 0.34 1.15
C ILE A 55 13.39 1.06 1.70
N ILE A 56 12.53 0.37 2.45
CA ILE A 56 11.33 1.00 3.04
C ILE A 56 11.71 2.14 3.99
N ARG A 57 12.67 1.91 4.89
CA ARG A 57 13.17 2.93 5.84
C ARG A 57 13.73 4.16 5.13
N GLN A 58 14.43 3.97 4.01
CA GLN A 58 14.95 5.08 3.19
C GLN A 58 13.80 5.96 2.69
N TRP A 59 12.77 5.37 2.08
CA TRP A 59 11.64 6.15 1.56
C TRP A 59 10.79 6.78 2.66
N ILE A 60 10.60 6.14 3.80
CA ILE A 60 9.92 6.74 4.96
C ILE A 60 10.61 8.06 5.34
N ARG A 61 11.93 8.02 5.58
CA ARG A 61 12.69 9.21 5.99
C ARG A 61 12.67 10.29 4.92
N GLN A 62 12.80 9.91 3.66
CA GLN A 62 12.77 10.86 2.56
C GLN A 62 11.37 11.49 2.39
N ALA A 63 10.30 10.71 2.55
CA ALA A 63 8.93 11.21 2.48
C ALA A 63 8.62 12.17 3.63
N GLN A 64 9.07 11.87 4.85
CA GLN A 64 8.97 12.78 6.00
C GLN A 64 9.70 14.10 5.72
N LYS A 65 10.93 14.03 5.16
CA LYS A 65 11.70 15.21 4.79
C LYS A 65 11.01 16.03 3.69
N GLU A 66 10.52 15.37 2.65
CA GLU A 66 9.78 16.01 1.56
C GLU A 66 8.52 16.72 2.08
N ALA A 67 7.76 16.09 2.98
CA ALA A 67 6.59 16.69 3.60
C ALA A 67 6.93 17.92 4.44
N ASN A 68 7.96 17.82 5.29
CA ASN A 68 8.43 18.94 6.12
C ASN A 68 8.93 20.13 5.28
N LEU A 69 9.49 19.87 4.10
CA LEU A 69 9.99 20.89 3.18
C LEU A 69 8.95 21.31 2.13
N GLN A 70 7.69 20.84 2.23
CA GLN A 70 6.62 21.08 1.26
C GLN A 70 7.02 20.74 -0.19
N GLN A 71 7.86 19.73 -0.36
CA GLN A 71 8.36 19.26 -1.64
C GLN A 71 7.39 18.28 -2.29
N THR A 72 7.63 18.01 -3.58
CA THR A 72 6.91 16.95 -4.29
C THR A 72 7.09 15.60 -3.58
N PRO A 73 6.02 14.83 -3.32
CA PRO A 73 6.06 13.60 -2.53
C PRO A 73 6.57 12.39 -3.35
N LYS A 74 7.79 12.50 -3.87
CA LYS A 74 8.39 11.47 -4.74
C LYS A 74 8.66 10.18 -3.95
N ALA A 75 9.19 10.30 -2.74
CA ALA A 75 9.47 9.12 -1.91
C ALA A 75 8.20 8.44 -1.41
N SER A 76 7.15 9.22 -1.08
CA SER A 76 5.85 8.66 -0.72
C SER A 76 5.23 7.85 -1.87
N ARG A 77 5.34 8.35 -3.12
CA ARG A 77 4.90 7.62 -4.32
C ARG A 77 5.74 6.36 -4.57
N ALA A 78 7.06 6.43 -4.37
CA ALA A 78 7.95 5.28 -4.50
C ALA A 78 7.63 4.19 -3.46
N LEU A 79 7.38 4.58 -2.21
CA LEU A 79 6.96 3.68 -1.14
C LEU A 79 5.63 2.98 -1.49
N TYR A 80 4.63 3.73 -1.95
CA TYR A 80 3.36 3.14 -2.40
C TYR A 80 3.56 2.11 -3.50
N LYS A 81 4.34 2.47 -4.53
CA LYS A 81 4.60 1.59 -5.67
C LYS A 81 5.26 0.30 -5.20
N TYR A 82 6.27 0.40 -4.34
CA TYR A 82 6.94 -0.77 -3.77
C TYR A 82 5.97 -1.67 -3.01
N LEU A 83 5.21 -1.11 -2.06
CA LEU A 83 4.24 -1.88 -1.28
C LEU A 83 3.21 -2.58 -2.17
N ARG A 84 2.69 -1.88 -3.17
CA ARG A 84 1.77 -2.46 -4.15
C ARG A 84 2.42 -3.60 -4.92
N ASP A 85 3.62 -3.37 -5.45
CA ASP A 85 4.33 -4.34 -6.29
C ASP A 85 4.80 -5.56 -5.48
N THR A 86 5.02 -5.46 -4.16
CA THR A 86 5.42 -6.59 -3.32
C THR A 86 4.25 -7.29 -2.61
N LEU A 87 3.20 -6.57 -2.23
CA LEU A 87 2.06 -7.13 -1.48
C LEU A 87 0.89 -7.56 -2.38
N THR A 88 0.94 -7.27 -3.68
CA THR A 88 -0.07 -7.71 -4.65
C THR A 88 0.43 -8.89 -5.50
N LEU A 89 1.71 -9.25 -5.41
CA LEU A 89 2.37 -10.25 -6.26
C LEU A 89 2.49 -11.64 -5.62
N ASN A 90 1.68 -11.92 -4.60
CA ASN A 90 1.65 -13.18 -3.86
C ASN A 90 0.33 -13.92 -4.06
#